data_AF-X1KP92-F1
#
_entry.id   AF-X1KP92-F1
#
_cell.length_a   1.000
_cell.length_b   1.000
_cell.length_c   1.000
_cell.angle_alpha   90.00
_cell.angle_beta   90.00
_cell.angle_gamma   90.00
#
_symmetry.space_group_name_H-M   'P 1'
#
loop_
_entity.id
_entity.type
_entity.pdbx_description
1 polymer ?
#
loop_
_entity_poly.entity_id
_entity_poly.type
_entity_poly.pdbx_seq_one_letter_code
_entity_poly.pdbx_strand_id
1 'polypeptide(L)'
;MIGAEGTIEKRPKGQINPKIETGKIELHPLNIEIFSQAKTLPFPIDTPGYEINEEKRLKYRYLDLRRERMRKNLEMRQKVIQFIRDFLTKEEFTEVETPILTKSTPEGARDFLVPSRLYPGKFYVLEPQKLRSKHLNL
;
A
#
# COMPACT_ATOMS: atom_id res chain seq x y z
N MET A 1 17.07 -7.07 8.17
CA MET A 1 17.32 -5.63 8.03
C MET A 1 18.64 -5.33 8.71
N ILE A 2 19.45 -4.45 8.11
CA ILE A 2 20.74 -4.06 8.67
C ILE A 2 20.83 -2.53 8.73
N GLY A 3 21.62 -2.03 9.67
CA GLY A 3 22.19 -0.69 9.64
C GLY A 3 23.66 -0.79 9.27
N ALA A 4 24.16 0.17 8.49
CA ALA A 4 25.57 0.25 8.15
C ALA A 4 26.03 1.70 8.27
N GLU A 5 27.19 1.90 8.89
CA GLU A 5 27.87 3.18 9.03
C GLU A 5 29.26 3.07 8.44
N GLY A 6 29.73 4.11 7.74
CA GLY A 6 31.03 4.07 7.09
C GLY A 6 31.29 5.30 6.23
N THR A 7 32.34 5.22 5.40
CA THR A 7 32.78 6.31 4.54
C THR A 7 32.25 6.16 3.13
N ILE A 8 31.84 7.27 2.50
CA ILE A 8 31.45 7.29 1.09
C ILE A 8 32.67 7.53 0.22
N GLU A 9 32.90 6.64 -0.72
CA GLU A 9 34.05 6.68 -1.64
C GLU A 9 33.60 6.68 -3.10
N LYS A 10 34.46 7.18 -3.98
CA LYS A 10 34.23 7.09 -5.43
C LYS A 10 34.55 5.68 -5.90
N ARG A 11 33.66 5.11 -6.71
CA ARG A 11 33.95 3.83 -7.33
C ARG A 11 35.15 3.94 -8.27
N PRO A 12 36.01 2.91 -8.35
CA PRO A 12 37.06 2.83 -9.36
C PRO A 12 36.49 2.98 -10.78
N LYS A 13 37.29 3.50 -11.72
CA LYS A 13 36.83 3.82 -13.10
C LYS A 13 36.14 2.64 -13.82
N GLY A 14 36.52 1.40 -13.53
CA GLY A 14 35.91 0.18 -14.11
C GLY A 14 34.65 -0.33 -13.40
N GLN A 15 34.29 0.22 -12.24
CA GLN A 15 33.16 -0.23 -11.41
C GLN A 15 32.00 0.79 -11.34
N ILE A 16 32.11 1.90 -12.08
CA ILE A 16 31.04 2.89 -12.19
C ILE A 16 29.86 2.26 -12.92
N ASN A 17 28.67 2.31 -12.30
CA ASN A 17 27.44 1.82 -12.88
C ASN A 17 26.51 2.98 -13.27
N PRO A 18 26.44 3.38 -14.55
CA PRO A 18 25.60 4.51 -14.96
C PRO A 18 24.09 4.20 -14.92
N LYS A 19 23.69 2.93 -14.71
CA LYS A 19 22.28 2.51 -14.70
C LYS A 19 21.56 2.78 -13.38
N ILE A 20 22.30 3.14 -12.33
CA ILE A 20 21.73 3.43 -11.00
C ILE A 20 22.23 4.80 -10.52
N GLU A 21 21.38 5.52 -9.79
CA GLU A 21 21.65 6.90 -9.35
C GLU A 21 22.92 7.02 -8.50
N THR A 22 23.14 6.06 -7.60
CA THR A 22 24.31 6.01 -6.71
C THR A 22 25.54 5.35 -7.34
N GLY A 23 25.51 5.00 -8.62
CA GLY A 23 26.51 4.12 -9.23
C GLY A 23 27.90 4.71 -9.45
N LYS A 24 28.14 5.97 -9.07
CA LYS A 24 29.47 6.61 -9.05
C LYS A 24 30.17 6.50 -7.70
N ILE A 25 29.43 6.14 -6.65
CA ILE A 25 29.91 6.08 -5.27
C ILE A 25 29.58 4.72 -4.65
N GLU A 26 30.26 4.41 -3.55
CA GLU A 26 29.97 3.25 -2.71
C GLU A 26 30.22 3.60 -1.24
N LEU A 27 29.58 2.84 -0.35
CA LEU A 27 29.80 2.93 1.10
C LEU A 27 30.83 1.87 1.48
N HIS A 28 31.95 2.29 2.05
CA HIS A 28 32.92 1.41 2.71
C HIS A 28 32.50 1.26 4.19
N PRO A 29 31.89 0.12 4.59
CA PRO A 29 31.29 -0.03 5.92
C PRO A 29 32.37 -0.18 6.99
N LEU A 30 32.31 0.65 8.03
CA LEU A 30 33.13 0.55 9.23
C LEU A 30 32.40 -0.20 10.35
N ASN A 31 31.07 -0.07 10.40
CA ASN A 31 30.23 -0.78 11.34
C ASN A 31 28.98 -1.31 10.64
N ILE A 32 28.53 -2.50 11.04
CA ILE A 32 27.30 -3.13 10.57
C ILE A 32 26.54 -3.67 11.76
N GLU A 33 25.29 -3.27 11.89
CA GLU A 33 24.37 -3.75 12.91
C GLU A 33 23.24 -4.56 12.27
N ILE A 34 22.91 -5.71 12.86
CA ILE A 34 21.81 -6.57 12.39
C ILE A 34 20.57 -6.28 13.23
N PHE A 35 19.64 -5.49 12.68
CA PHE A 35 18.36 -5.21 13.33
C PHE A 35 17.39 -6.40 13.28
N SER A 36 17.42 -7.18 12.20
CA SER A 36 16.56 -8.35 12.07
C SER A 36 17.11 -9.35 11.07
N GLN A 37 16.98 -10.63 11.40
CA GLN A 37 17.29 -11.72 10.48
C GLN A 37 16.06 -12.04 9.61
N ALA A 38 16.30 -12.48 8.37
CA ALA A 38 15.25 -12.91 7.46
C ALA A 38 15.49 -14.37 7.05
N LYS A 39 14.41 -15.15 6.98
CA LYS A 39 14.43 -16.48 6.36
C LYS A 39 14.59 -16.33 4.85
N THR A 40 14.97 -17.43 4.18
CA THR A 40 15.03 -17.51 2.73
C THR A 40 13.71 -17.08 2.11
N LEU A 41 13.79 -16.23 1.08
CA LEU A 41 12.59 -15.71 0.42
C LEU A 41 11.88 -16.82 -0.38
N PRO A 42 10.54 -16.84 -0.39
CA PRO A 42 9.77 -17.81 -1.17
C PRO A 42 9.85 -17.54 -2.69
N PHE A 43 10.28 -16.34 -3.11
CA PHE A 43 10.52 -15.94 -4.50
C PHE A 43 11.47 -14.73 -4.56
N PRO A 44 12.17 -14.50 -5.68
CA PRO A 44 13.02 -13.31 -5.88
C PRO A 44 12.18 -12.02 -5.89
N ILE A 45 12.67 -10.94 -5.25
CA ILE A 45 11.95 -9.64 -5.14
C ILE A 45 12.60 -8.50 -5.93
N ASP A 46 13.70 -8.76 -6.60
CA ASP A 46 14.48 -7.85 -7.44
C ASP A 46 13.92 -7.71 -8.87
N THR A 47 12.95 -8.55 -9.25
CA THR A 47 12.24 -8.47 -10.53
C THR A 47 10.92 -7.67 -10.43
N PRO A 48 10.25 -7.35 -11.57
CA PRO A 48 8.88 -6.82 -11.54
C PRO A 48 7.82 -7.80 -11.00
N GLY A 49 8.12 -9.10 -10.99
CA GLY A 49 7.27 -10.18 -10.46
C GLY A 49 6.09 -10.57 -11.36
N TYR A 50 6.19 -10.37 -12.67
CA TYR A 50 5.16 -10.79 -13.63
C TYR A 50 5.21 -12.29 -13.91
N GLU A 51 6.40 -12.87 -13.82
CA GLU A 51 6.70 -14.27 -14.00
C GLU A 51 6.28 -15.15 -12.80
N ILE A 52 5.90 -14.53 -11.68
CA ILE A 52 5.53 -15.24 -10.46
C ILE A 52 4.01 -15.36 -10.39
N ASN A 53 3.53 -16.57 -10.13
CA ASN A 53 2.11 -16.88 -9.96
C ASN A 53 1.44 -15.91 -8.95
N GLU A 54 0.26 -15.40 -9.32
CA GLU A 54 -0.48 -14.40 -8.56
C GLU A 54 -0.87 -14.88 -7.16
N GLU A 55 -1.34 -16.13 -7.02
CA GLU A 55 -1.71 -16.70 -5.72
C GLU A 55 -0.53 -16.65 -4.74
N LYS A 56 0.68 -16.98 -5.23
CA LYS A 56 1.91 -16.89 -4.44
C LYS A 56 2.24 -15.45 -4.05
N ARG A 57 2.03 -14.49 -4.97
CA ARG A 57 2.24 -13.06 -4.69
C ARG A 57 1.23 -12.51 -3.69
N LEU A 58 -0.02 -12.96 -3.73
CA LEU A 58 -1.06 -12.58 -2.77
C LEU A 58 -0.79 -13.20 -1.39
N LYS A 59 -0.39 -14.47 -1.34
CA LYS A 59 -0.01 -15.15 -0.09
C LYS A 59 1.14 -14.45 0.64
N TYR A 60 2.15 -13.99 -0.10
CA TYR A 60 3.29 -13.25 0.45
C TYR A 60 3.28 -11.78 0.04
N ARG A 61 2.11 -11.14 0.08
CA ARG A 61 1.92 -9.77 -0.42
C ARG A 61 2.85 -8.75 0.24
N TYR A 62 3.19 -8.94 1.51
CA TYR A 62 4.16 -8.10 2.22
C TYR A 62 5.57 -8.10 1.60
N LEU A 63 5.97 -9.18 0.91
CA LEU A 63 7.21 -9.22 0.12
C LEU A 63 7.00 -8.60 -1.26
N ASP A 64 5.89 -8.90 -1.92
CA ASP A 64 5.55 -8.38 -3.24
C ASP A 64 5.45 -6.84 -3.25
N LEU A 65 4.94 -6.25 -2.16
CA LEU A 65 4.86 -4.81 -1.97
C LEU A 65 6.22 -4.11 -1.87
N ARG A 66 7.32 -4.85 -1.61
CA ARG A 66 8.68 -4.28 -1.58
C ARG A 66 9.25 -4.01 -2.97
N ARG A 67 8.63 -4.56 -4.03
CA ARG A 67 9.06 -4.33 -5.41
C ARG A 67 8.83 -2.89 -5.81
N GLU A 68 9.75 -2.34 -6.59
CA GLU A 68 9.67 -0.96 -7.09
C GLU A 68 8.35 -0.70 -7.83
N ARG A 69 7.88 -1.63 -8.67
CA ARG A 69 6.59 -1.53 -9.37
C ARG A 69 5.41 -1.35 -8.40
N MET A 70 5.35 -2.17 -7.35
CA MET A 70 4.26 -2.12 -6.38
C MET A 70 4.33 -0.86 -5.53
N ARG A 71 5.54 -0.44 -5.12
CA ARG A 71 5.77 0.83 -4.42
C ARG A 71 5.29 2.02 -5.27
N LYS A 72 5.71 2.10 -6.54
CA LYS A 72 5.29 3.16 -7.48
C LYS A 72 3.77 3.20 -7.66
N ASN A 73 3.12 2.04 -7.74
CA ASN A 73 1.65 1.97 -7.85
C ASN A 73 0.96 2.55 -6.61
N LEU A 74 1.45 2.26 -5.40
CA LEU A 74 0.90 2.79 -4.16
C LEU A 74 1.15 4.30 -4.02
N GLU A 75 2.37 4.76 -4.33
CA GLU A 75 2.72 6.19 -4.35
C GLU A 75 1.87 6.96 -5.36
N MET A 76 1.66 6.41 -6.56
CA MET A 76 0.81 7.04 -7.57
C MET A 76 -0.64 7.10 -7.12
N ARG A 77 -1.17 6.02 -6.54
CA ARG A 77 -2.52 6.01 -5.96
C ARG A 77 -2.67 7.11 -4.90
N GLN A 78 -1.70 7.26 -4.00
CA GLN A 78 -1.70 8.32 -3.00
C GLN A 78 -1.72 9.71 -3.66
N LYS A 79 -0.85 9.96 -4.64
CA LYS A 79 -0.79 11.25 -5.36
C LYS A 79 -2.11 11.59 -6.03
N VAL A 80 -2.76 10.62 -6.68
CA VAL A 80 -4.07 10.82 -7.32
C VAL A 80 -5.14 11.15 -6.29
N ILE A 81 -5.20 10.41 -5.18
CA ILE A 81 -6.17 10.68 -4.10
C ILE A 81 -5.95 12.08 -3.50
N GLN A 82 -4.69 12.44 -3.24
CA GLN A 82 -4.34 13.75 -2.71
C GLN A 82 -4.76 14.87 -3.68
N PHE A 83 -4.44 14.72 -4.97
CA PHE A 83 -4.83 15.68 -6.00
C PHE A 83 -6.35 15.93 -6.03
N ILE A 84 -7.15 14.86 -5.98
CA ILE A 84 -8.62 14.97 -5.97
C ILE A 84 -9.11 15.68 -4.70
N ARG A 85 -8.56 15.33 -3.54
CA ARG A 85 -8.92 15.97 -2.26
C ARG A 85 -8.56 17.45 -2.24
N ASP A 86 -7.37 17.81 -2.71
CA ASP A 86 -6.90 19.19 -2.78
C ASP A 86 -7.79 20.01 -3.71
N PHE A 87 -8.21 19.44 -4.85
CA PHE A 87 -9.15 20.08 -5.77
C PHE A 87 -10.50 20.33 -5.10
N LEU A 88 -11.13 19.31 -4.52
CA LEU A 88 -12.44 19.44 -3.87
C LEU A 88 -12.40 20.42 -2.69
N THR A 89 -11.31 20.42 -1.91
CA THR A 89 -11.13 21.35 -0.79
C THR A 89 -11.07 22.80 -1.27
N LYS A 90 -10.42 23.06 -2.42
CA LYS A 90 -10.37 24.41 -3.03
C LYS A 90 -11.73 24.86 -3.55
N GLU A 91 -12.55 23.93 -4.00
CA GLU A 91 -13.95 24.17 -4.40
C GLU A 91 -14.91 24.18 -3.19
N GLU A 92 -14.39 24.34 -1.97
CA GLU A 92 -15.15 24.45 -0.72
C GLU A 92 -16.01 23.22 -0.36
N PHE A 93 -15.69 22.04 -0.92
CA PHE A 93 -16.33 20.80 -0.48
C PHE A 93 -15.81 20.35 0.88
N THR A 94 -16.72 19.89 1.73
CA THR A 94 -16.39 19.25 3.02
C THR A 94 -16.27 17.73 2.85
N GLU A 95 -15.14 17.15 3.26
CA GLU A 95 -14.99 15.70 3.32
C GLU A 95 -15.78 15.14 4.51
N VAL A 96 -16.81 14.34 4.24
CA VAL A 96 -17.68 13.73 5.25
C VAL A 96 -17.50 12.21 5.26
N GLU A 97 -17.10 11.68 6.40
CA GLU A 97 -17.11 10.23 6.64
C GLU A 97 -18.52 9.74 6.95
N THR A 98 -18.85 8.56 6.45
CA THR A 98 -20.19 7.99 6.54
C THR A 98 -20.10 6.62 7.21
N PRO A 99 -21.14 6.18 7.95
CA PRO A 99 -21.13 4.87 8.58
C PRO A 99 -20.87 3.74 7.56
N ILE A 100 -20.02 2.79 7.95
CA ILE A 100 -19.67 1.62 7.12
C ILE A 100 -20.68 0.48 7.30
N LEU A 101 -21.31 0.42 8.48
CA LEU A 101 -22.33 -0.57 8.84
C LEU A 101 -23.70 0.11 8.82
N THR A 102 -24.57 -0.33 7.91
CA THR A 102 -25.91 0.25 7.74
C THR A 102 -26.98 -0.83 7.70
N LYS A 103 -28.24 -0.41 7.51
CA LYS A 103 -29.38 -1.33 7.33
C LYS A 103 -29.41 -1.79 5.87
N SER A 104 -29.73 -3.07 5.66
CA SER A 104 -29.95 -3.62 4.33
C SER A 104 -31.02 -2.83 3.56
N THR A 105 -30.74 -2.57 2.29
CA THR A 105 -31.70 -2.02 1.32
C THR A 105 -31.94 -3.05 0.22
N PRO A 106 -33.17 -3.23 -0.26
CA PRO A 106 -33.47 -4.17 -1.33
C PRO A 106 -33.05 -3.61 -2.70
N GLU A 107 -31.76 -3.29 -2.87
CA GLU A 107 -31.17 -2.74 -4.11
C GLU A 107 -30.56 -3.82 -5.02
N GLY A 108 -30.94 -5.08 -4.82
CA GLY A 108 -30.73 -6.18 -5.79
C GLY A 108 -29.35 -6.84 -5.78
N ALA A 109 -28.33 -6.25 -5.16
CA ALA A 109 -27.04 -6.90 -4.91
C ALA A 109 -27.06 -7.71 -3.60
N ARG A 110 -26.17 -8.72 -3.48
CA ARG A 110 -26.04 -9.49 -2.24
C ARG A 110 -25.25 -8.68 -1.20
N ASP A 111 -25.85 -8.55 -0.02
CA ASP A 111 -25.26 -7.86 1.12
C ASP A 111 -24.27 -8.74 1.90
N PHE A 112 -23.15 -8.14 2.32
CA PHE A 112 -22.27 -8.74 3.33
C PHE A 112 -22.85 -8.48 4.72
N LEU A 113 -23.37 -9.53 5.36
CA LEU A 113 -23.99 -9.46 6.67
C LEU A 113 -22.95 -9.44 7.80
N VAL A 114 -23.13 -8.52 8.74
CA VAL A 114 -22.35 -8.41 9.98
C VAL A 114 -23.29 -8.60 11.16
N PRO A 115 -23.20 -9.72 11.92
CA PRO A 115 -24.11 -9.99 13.01
C PRO A 115 -23.96 -8.99 14.16
N SER A 116 -25.08 -8.52 14.71
CA SER A 116 -25.07 -7.65 15.88
C SER A 116 -24.95 -8.47 17.16
N ARG A 117 -23.93 -8.18 17.97
CA ARG A 117 -23.83 -8.75 19.31
C ARG A 117 -24.89 -8.19 20.27
N LEU A 118 -25.28 -6.92 20.10
CA LEU A 118 -26.21 -6.22 21.00
C LEU A 118 -27.67 -6.57 20.73
N TYR A 119 -28.01 -6.89 19.48
CA TYR A 119 -29.36 -7.22 19.07
C TYR A 119 -29.39 -8.61 18.42
N PRO A 120 -29.56 -9.68 19.23
CA PRO A 120 -29.60 -11.05 18.73
C PRO A 120 -30.62 -11.23 17.60
N GLY A 121 -30.21 -11.94 16.54
CA GLY A 121 -31.04 -12.15 15.34
C GLY A 121 -31.08 -10.96 14.36
N LYS A 122 -30.43 -9.83 14.68
CA LYS A 122 -30.30 -8.69 13.77
C LYS A 122 -28.89 -8.59 13.18
N PHE A 123 -28.84 -8.07 11.95
CA PHE A 123 -27.62 -7.91 11.18
C PHE A 123 -27.47 -6.46 10.69
N TYR A 124 -26.24 -5.99 10.63
CA TYR A 124 -25.84 -4.87 9.82
C TYR A 124 -25.39 -5.36 8.45
N VAL A 125 -25.28 -4.44 7.51
CA VAL A 125 -24.71 -4.67 6.19
C VAL A 125 -23.47 -3.80 6.04
N LEU A 126 -22.41 -4.37 5.48
CA LEU A 126 -21.27 -3.60 4.98
C LEU A 126 -21.70 -2.89 3.70
N GLU A 127 -21.87 -1.57 3.74
CA GLU A 127 -22.43 -0.82 2.62
C GLU A 127 -21.43 -0.72 1.44
N PRO A 128 -21.79 -1.23 0.25
CA PRO A 128 -20.89 -1.22 -0.91
C PRO A 128 -20.86 0.14 -1.64
N GLN A 129 -21.87 1.01 -1.42
CA GLN A 129 -22.03 2.27 -2.15
C GLN A 129 -22.54 3.40 -1.24
N LYS A 130 -21.85 4.54 -1.20
CA LYS A 130 -22.22 5.71 -0.36
C LYS A 130 -23.35 6.57 -0.96
N LEU A 131 -24.38 5.95 -1.55
CA LEU A 131 -25.44 6.68 -2.27
C LEU A 131 -26.42 7.39 -1.32
N ARG A 132 -26.73 6.80 -0.15
CA ARG A 132 -27.76 7.35 0.76
C ARG A 132 -27.29 8.53 1.62
N SER A 133 -26.01 8.62 1.96
CA SER A 133 -25.52 9.71 2.81
C SER A 133 -25.60 11.09 2.16
N LYS A 134 -25.69 11.15 0.82
CA LYS A 134 -25.81 12.41 0.06
C LYS A 134 -27.18 13.09 0.17
N HIS A 135 -28.19 12.39 0.69
CA HIS A 135 -29.57 12.88 0.82
C HIS A 135 -30.00 13.08 2.28
N LEU A 136 -29.05 13.03 3.22
CA LEU A 136 -29.31 13.45 4.60
C LEU A 136 -29.36 14.98 4.59
N ASN A 137 -30.58 15.53 4.66
CA ASN A 137 -30.79 16.95 4.91
C ASN A 137 -30.08 17.31 6.22
N LEU A 138 -29.01 18.10 6.14
CA LEU A 138 -28.46 18.86 7.26
C LEU A 138 -29.25 20.16 7.41
#